data_AF-A0A7R7GBI0-F1
#
_entry.id   AF-A0A7R7GBI0-F1
#
_cell.length_a   1.000
_cell.length_b   1.000
_cell.length_c   1.000
_cell.angle_alpha   90.00
_cell.angle_beta   90.00
_cell.angle_gamma   90.00
#
_symmetry.space_group_name_H-M   'P 1'
#
loop_
_entity.id
_entity.type
_entity.pdbx_description
1 polymer ?
#
loop_
_entity_poly.entity_id
_entity_poly.type
_entity_poly.pdbx_seq_one_letter_code
_entity_poly.pdbx_strand_id
1 'polypeptide(L)'
;MNYEKYYSPLRAVHSADFYLCFYCGCESAQNDFIPPMKFIHDWREGSKEADFISVPACNECCDLLKNQNNGILEHRVSVLKRLLSEKYAKAIRVFNHWSMDEIEEMDAAFQISLKGGMRLGKEALSRIRFAGFDYEVNGSFTRVAAPQHQVFTVFEQEFESFREALAFASNAYQIKKSRLSKLYFEHDESFEKAIEAFHELIDLNT
;
A
#
# COMPACT_ATOMS: atom_id res chain seq x y z
N MET A 1 -28.28 -19.33 6.70
CA MET A 1 -28.61 -19.28 5.25
C MET A 1 -27.30 -19.35 4.47
N ASN A 2 -27.22 -20.10 3.36
CA ASN A 2 -26.06 -20.07 2.48
C ASN A 2 -26.16 -18.84 1.56
N TYR A 3 -25.41 -17.79 1.88
CA TYR A 3 -25.37 -16.54 1.12
C TYR A 3 -24.33 -16.58 -0.02
N GLU A 4 -23.44 -17.58 -0.09
CA GLU A 4 -22.41 -17.70 -1.13
C GLU A 4 -23.00 -17.76 -2.54
N LYS A 5 -24.20 -18.34 -2.68
CA LYS A 5 -24.91 -18.44 -3.95
C LYS A 5 -25.18 -17.10 -4.65
N TYR A 6 -25.08 -15.99 -3.92
CA TYR A 6 -25.27 -14.65 -4.48
C TYR A 6 -23.99 -14.06 -5.06
N TYR A 7 -22.84 -14.72 -4.88
CA TYR A 7 -21.54 -14.17 -5.24
C TYR A 7 -20.94 -14.88 -6.44
N SER A 8 -20.48 -14.09 -7.39
CA SER A 8 -19.76 -14.60 -8.57
C SER A 8 -18.26 -14.61 -8.29
N PRO A 9 -17.54 -15.70 -8.56
CA PRO A 9 -16.10 -15.74 -8.29
C PRO A 9 -15.34 -14.81 -9.23
N LEU A 10 -14.45 -14.00 -8.65
CA LEU A 10 -13.39 -13.30 -9.37
C LEU A 10 -12.25 -14.29 -9.60
N ARG A 11 -11.93 -14.54 -10.87
CA ARG A 11 -10.87 -15.49 -11.25
C ARG A 11 -9.74 -14.80 -11.97
N ALA A 12 -8.51 -15.13 -11.63
CA ALA A 12 -7.35 -14.72 -12.41
C ALA A 12 -7.46 -15.24 -13.86
N VAL A 13 -7.12 -14.38 -14.82
CA VAL A 13 -7.07 -14.74 -16.25
C VAL A 13 -5.82 -15.54 -16.58
N HIS A 14 -4.70 -15.21 -15.94
CA HIS A 14 -3.41 -15.82 -16.19
C HIS A 14 -3.04 -16.82 -15.10
N SER A 15 -2.45 -17.95 -15.50
CA SER A 15 -2.06 -19.01 -14.56
C SER A 15 -0.97 -18.58 -13.57
N ALA A 16 -0.19 -17.56 -13.92
CA ALA A 16 0.83 -16.99 -13.02
C ALA A 16 0.21 -16.32 -11.78
N ASP A 17 -1.05 -15.89 -11.88
CA ASP A 17 -1.77 -15.21 -10.80
C ASP A 17 -2.71 -16.15 -10.03
N PHE A 18 -2.69 -17.45 -10.36
CA PHE A 18 -3.47 -18.44 -9.62
C PHE A 18 -3.00 -18.51 -8.18
N TYR A 19 -3.94 -18.67 -7.26
CA TYR A 19 -3.70 -18.71 -5.81
C TYR A 19 -3.07 -17.43 -5.23
N LEU A 20 -3.12 -16.30 -5.94
CA LEU A 20 -2.73 -15.01 -5.40
C LEU A 20 -3.92 -14.27 -4.78
N CYS A 21 -3.63 -13.59 -3.68
CA CYS A 21 -4.48 -12.59 -3.07
C CYS A 21 -4.59 -11.40 -4.03
N PHE A 22 -5.81 -11.12 -4.51
CA PHE A 22 -6.07 -10.01 -5.43
C PHE A 22 -5.57 -8.67 -4.90
N TYR A 23 -5.59 -8.49 -3.57
CA TYR A 23 -5.28 -7.20 -2.98
C TYR A 23 -3.79 -6.92 -2.79
N CYS A 24 -2.97 -7.94 -2.55
CA CYS A 24 -1.57 -7.74 -2.15
C CYS A 24 -0.58 -8.71 -2.77
N GLY A 25 -1.02 -9.67 -3.58
CA GLY A 25 -0.15 -10.62 -4.28
C GLY A 25 0.45 -11.71 -3.38
N CYS A 26 0.11 -11.78 -2.09
CA CYS A 26 0.45 -12.93 -1.24
C CYS A 26 -0.36 -14.17 -1.62
N GLU A 27 -0.01 -15.34 -1.09
CA GLU A 27 -0.82 -16.56 -1.25
C GLU A 27 -2.26 -16.35 -0.73
N SER A 28 -3.25 -16.66 -1.56
CA SER A 28 -4.65 -16.65 -1.19
C SER A 28 -4.96 -17.83 -0.28
N ALA A 29 -5.69 -17.59 0.80
CA ALA A 29 -6.08 -18.63 1.76
C ALA A 29 -7.61 -18.80 1.84
N GLN A 30 -8.36 -17.74 1.55
CA GLN A 30 -9.82 -17.73 1.61
C GLN A 30 -10.39 -16.71 0.62
N ASN A 31 -11.72 -16.66 0.51
CA ASN A 31 -12.41 -15.67 -0.31
C ASN A 31 -12.95 -14.53 0.54
N ASP A 32 -12.75 -13.33 0.03
CA ASP A 32 -13.32 -12.11 0.53
C ASP A 32 -14.59 -11.75 -0.25
N PHE A 33 -15.72 -11.62 0.45
CA PHE A 33 -17.01 -11.39 -0.19
C PHE A 33 -17.34 -9.91 -0.25
N ILE A 34 -17.73 -9.43 -1.43
CA ILE A 34 -18.07 -8.03 -1.71
C ILE A 34 -19.50 -7.97 -2.25
N PRO A 35 -20.47 -7.39 -1.53
CA PRO A 35 -20.36 -6.85 -0.17
C PRO A 35 -20.10 -7.95 0.87
N PRO A 36 -19.57 -7.64 2.09
CA PRO A 36 -19.37 -8.65 3.11
C PRO A 36 -20.67 -9.35 3.47
N MET A 37 -20.65 -10.68 3.56
CA MET A 37 -21.85 -11.48 3.84
C MET A 37 -22.58 -11.07 5.12
N LYS A 38 -21.83 -10.65 6.14
CA LYS A 38 -22.40 -10.20 7.42
C LYS A 38 -23.31 -8.97 7.28
N PHE A 39 -23.19 -8.23 6.19
CA PHE A 39 -23.99 -7.04 5.87
C PHE A 39 -24.94 -7.28 4.68
N ILE A 40 -25.12 -8.52 4.21
CA ILE A 40 -25.84 -8.78 2.95
C ILE A 40 -27.28 -8.24 2.93
N HIS A 41 -27.94 -8.18 4.08
CA HIS A 41 -29.29 -7.61 4.20
C HIS A 41 -29.30 -6.10 3.87
N ASP A 42 -28.32 -5.35 4.34
CA ASP A 42 -28.19 -3.91 4.05
C ASP A 42 -28.08 -3.61 2.55
N TRP A 43 -27.48 -4.53 1.79
CA TRP A 43 -27.25 -4.37 0.36
C TRP A 43 -28.43 -4.87 -0.48
N ARG A 44 -28.99 -6.03 -0.15
CA ARG A 44 -30.11 -6.62 -0.93
C ARG A 44 -31.43 -5.92 -0.69
N GLU A 45 -31.72 -5.50 0.54
CA GLU A 45 -32.98 -4.83 0.88
C GLU A 45 -32.91 -3.33 0.59
N GLY A 46 -31.71 -2.75 0.71
CA GLY A 46 -31.47 -1.32 0.49
C GLY A 46 -31.39 -0.88 -0.98
N SER A 47 -31.48 -1.79 -1.96
CA SER A 47 -31.31 -1.50 -3.41
C SER A 47 -30.02 -0.72 -3.72
N LYS A 48 -28.94 -1.00 -2.98
CA LYS A 48 -27.64 -0.35 -3.18
C LYS A 48 -26.84 -1.08 -4.25
N GLU A 49 -26.16 -0.32 -5.09
CA GLU A 49 -25.25 -0.87 -6.09
C GLU A 49 -24.06 -1.55 -5.39
N ALA A 50 -23.77 -2.80 -5.80
CA ALA A 50 -22.67 -3.61 -5.28
C ALA A 50 -22.28 -4.69 -6.28
N ASP A 51 -21.04 -5.15 -6.21
CA ASP A 51 -20.47 -6.07 -7.21
C ASP A 51 -20.97 -7.52 -7.06
N PHE A 52 -21.31 -7.94 -5.84
CA PHE A 52 -21.67 -9.33 -5.52
C PHE A 52 -20.65 -10.35 -6.07
N ILE A 53 -19.38 -10.15 -5.69
CA ILE A 53 -18.26 -11.03 -6.08
C ILE A 53 -17.55 -11.66 -4.89
N SER A 54 -16.95 -12.83 -5.10
CA SER A 54 -16.01 -13.45 -4.16
C SER A 54 -14.57 -13.34 -4.69
N VAL A 55 -13.69 -12.76 -3.90
CA VAL A 55 -12.34 -12.35 -4.31
C VAL A 55 -11.30 -13.19 -3.57
N PRO A 56 -10.35 -13.85 -4.25
CA PRO A 56 -9.29 -14.59 -3.57
C PRO A 56 -8.41 -13.65 -2.76
N ALA A 57 -8.22 -13.97 -1.48
CA ALA A 57 -7.52 -13.11 -0.53
C ALA A 57 -6.70 -13.92 0.49
N CYS A 58 -5.61 -13.33 0.97
CA CYS A 58 -4.85 -13.90 2.08
C CYS A 58 -5.56 -13.63 3.42
N ASN A 59 -5.21 -14.41 4.46
CA ASN A 59 -5.84 -14.29 5.78
C ASN A 59 -5.78 -12.86 6.33
N GLU A 60 -4.63 -12.21 6.21
CA GLU A 60 -4.45 -10.86 6.72
C GLU A 60 -5.34 -9.82 6.02
N CYS A 61 -5.47 -9.88 4.69
CA CYS A 61 -6.30 -8.95 3.95
C CYS A 61 -7.78 -9.09 4.35
N CYS A 62 -8.27 -10.33 4.49
CA CYS A 62 -9.61 -10.59 5.02
C CYS A 62 -9.77 -10.08 6.45
N ASP A 63 -8.79 -10.32 7.32
CA ASP A 63 -8.83 -9.87 8.72
C ASP A 63 -8.90 -8.35 8.86
N LEU A 64 -8.19 -7.62 8.00
CA LEU A 64 -8.25 -6.16 7.94
C LEU A 64 -9.61 -5.67 7.43
N LEU A 65 -10.18 -6.36 6.43
CA LEU A 65 -11.44 -5.99 5.79
C LEU A 65 -12.70 -6.47 6.53
N LYS A 66 -12.58 -7.37 7.51
CA LYS A 66 -13.74 -8.04 8.14
C LYS A 66 -14.79 -7.09 8.71
N ASN A 67 -14.44 -5.85 9.05
CA ASN A 67 -15.33 -4.84 9.61
C ASN A 67 -15.71 -3.71 8.65
N GLN A 68 -15.29 -3.79 7.39
CA GLN A 68 -15.50 -2.75 6.38
C GLN A 68 -16.76 -3.08 5.57
N ASN A 69 -17.76 -2.20 5.56
CA ASN A 69 -19.03 -2.41 4.84
C ASN A 69 -18.99 -1.76 3.46
N ASN A 70 -18.11 -2.23 2.58
CA ASN A 70 -17.97 -1.74 1.21
C ASN A 70 -18.50 -2.77 0.21
N GLY A 71 -19.41 -2.35 -0.66
CA GLY A 71 -20.02 -3.19 -1.70
C GLY A 71 -19.34 -3.17 -3.06
N ILE A 72 -18.28 -2.36 -3.23
CA ILE A 72 -17.56 -2.17 -4.51
C ILE A 72 -16.09 -2.54 -4.33
N LEU A 73 -15.54 -3.30 -5.27
CA LEU A 73 -14.17 -3.82 -5.28
C LEU A 73 -13.14 -2.72 -5.17
N GLU A 74 -13.27 -1.66 -5.99
CA GLU A 74 -12.33 -0.54 -6.00
C GLU A 74 -12.23 0.15 -4.63
N HIS A 75 -13.39 0.44 -4.01
CA HIS A 75 -13.43 0.99 -2.65
C HIS A 75 -12.76 0.05 -1.65
N ARG A 76 -12.96 -1.26 -1.81
CA ARG A 76 -12.38 -2.26 -0.92
C ARG A 76 -10.86 -2.36 -1.06
N VAL A 77 -10.34 -2.26 -2.28
CA VAL A 77 -8.90 -2.15 -2.56
C VAL A 77 -8.33 -0.91 -1.89
N SER A 78 -8.96 0.26 -2.06
CA SER A 78 -8.51 1.53 -1.45
C SER A 78 -8.47 1.45 0.08
N VAL A 79 -9.54 0.93 0.70
CA VAL A 79 -9.61 0.75 2.16
C VAL A 79 -8.52 -0.20 2.65
N LEU A 80 -8.30 -1.33 1.97
CA LEU A 80 -7.27 -2.28 2.38
C LEU A 80 -5.85 -1.72 2.23
N LYS A 81 -5.57 -0.98 1.15
CA LYS A 81 -4.26 -0.31 0.96
C LYS A 81 -3.99 0.65 2.13
N ARG A 82 -4.99 1.44 2.54
CA ARG A 82 -4.89 2.30 3.73
C ARG A 82 -4.60 1.48 5.00
N LEU A 83 -5.36 0.42 5.25
CA LEU A 83 -5.19 -0.42 6.45
C LEU A 83 -3.82 -1.12 6.51
N LEU A 84 -3.30 -1.58 5.36
CA LEU A 84 -1.95 -2.14 5.27
C LEU A 84 -0.87 -1.08 5.55
N SER A 85 -1.01 0.12 4.97
CA SER A 85 -0.11 1.24 5.24
C SER A 85 -0.08 1.62 6.72
N GLU A 86 -1.25 1.68 7.38
CA GLU A 86 -1.37 1.96 8.81
C GLU A 86 -0.71 0.84 9.66
N LYS A 87 -0.99 -0.43 9.35
CA LYS A 87 -0.44 -1.58 10.08
C LYS A 87 1.09 -1.63 10.00
N TYR A 88 1.66 -1.32 8.84
CA TYR A 88 3.10 -1.44 8.58
C TYR A 88 3.87 -0.12 8.62
N ALA A 89 3.25 0.99 9.04
CA ALA A 89 3.83 2.33 9.02
C ALA A 89 5.25 2.40 9.63
N LYS A 90 5.47 1.73 10.76
CA LYS A 90 6.79 1.69 11.43
C LYS A 90 7.85 0.98 10.57
N ALA A 91 7.52 -0.16 9.97
CA ALA A 91 8.45 -0.93 9.14
C ALA A 91 8.76 -0.19 7.83
N ILE A 92 7.75 0.40 7.20
CA ILE A 92 7.89 1.25 6.02
C ILE A 92 8.81 2.43 6.31
N ARG A 93 8.65 3.08 7.47
CA ARG A 93 9.53 4.18 7.89
C ARG A 93 10.98 3.71 8.03
N VAL A 94 11.23 2.56 8.67
CA VAL A 94 12.58 1.99 8.77
C VAL A 94 13.16 1.77 7.38
N PHE A 95 12.42 1.11 6.49
CA PHE A 95 12.84 0.85 5.12
C PHE A 95 13.21 2.12 4.34
N ASN A 96 12.42 3.19 4.48
CA ASN A 96 12.64 4.44 3.76
C ASN A 96 13.79 5.29 4.33
N HIS A 97 14.12 5.16 5.63
CA HIS A 97 15.08 6.07 6.28
C HIS A 97 16.50 5.51 6.35
N TRP A 98 16.65 4.20 6.37
CA TRP A 98 17.93 3.54 6.61
C TRP A 98 18.47 2.90 5.32
N SER A 99 19.76 3.10 5.05
CA SER A 99 20.53 2.31 4.09
C SER A 99 21.17 1.10 4.78
N MET A 100 21.67 0.13 4.00
CA MET A 100 22.40 -1.00 4.57
C MET A 100 23.73 -0.55 5.18
N ASP A 101 24.43 0.39 4.53
CA ASP A 101 25.70 0.95 5.01
C ASP A 101 25.52 1.65 6.36
N GLU A 102 24.46 2.47 6.52
CA GLU A 102 24.13 3.13 7.79
C GLU A 102 23.82 2.12 8.91
N ILE A 103 23.25 0.96 8.56
CA ILE A 103 22.97 -0.10 9.52
C ILE A 103 24.25 -0.81 9.93
N GLU A 104 25.19 -1.05 9.01
CA GLU A 104 26.44 -1.76 9.28
C GLU A 104 27.34 -1.05 10.29
N GLU A 105 27.21 0.26 10.42
CA GLU A 105 27.91 1.08 11.42
C GLU A 105 27.29 1.00 12.83
N MET A 106 26.11 0.39 12.99
CA MET A 106 25.39 0.31 14.27
C MET A 106 25.84 -0.88 15.13
N ASP A 107 25.47 -0.89 16.41
CA ASP A 107 25.72 -2.03 17.29
C ASP A 107 24.92 -3.27 16.86
N ALA A 108 25.45 -4.45 17.18
CA ALA A 108 24.92 -5.73 16.68
C ALA A 108 23.45 -5.99 17.07
N ALA A 109 23.02 -5.56 18.26
CA ALA A 109 21.63 -5.76 18.69
C ALA A 109 20.68 -4.86 17.88
N PHE A 110 21.08 -3.62 17.63
CA PHE A 110 20.32 -2.67 16.83
C PHE A 110 20.29 -3.05 15.35
N GLN A 111 21.39 -3.61 14.81
CA GLN A 111 21.45 -4.13 13.45
C GLN A 111 20.40 -5.20 13.16
N ILE A 112 20.22 -6.15 14.07
CA ILE A 112 19.25 -7.25 13.90
C ILE A 112 17.83 -6.68 13.77
N SER A 113 17.49 -5.73 14.65
CA SER A 113 16.18 -5.07 14.65
C SER A 113 15.94 -4.27 13.36
N LEU A 114 16.93 -3.48 12.93
CA LEU A 114 16.82 -2.68 11.71
C LEU A 114 16.73 -3.55 10.46
N LYS A 115 17.56 -4.59 10.32
CA LYS A 115 17.49 -5.52 9.18
C LYS A 115 16.12 -6.20 9.09
N GLY A 116 15.54 -6.59 10.23
CA GLY A 116 14.17 -7.10 10.30
C GLY A 116 13.14 -6.08 9.83
N GLY A 117 13.23 -4.84 10.32
CA GLY A 117 12.36 -3.73 9.92
C GLY A 117 12.48 -3.36 8.44
N MET A 118 13.69 -3.39 7.88
CA MET A 118 13.97 -3.15 6.46
C MET A 118 13.27 -4.19 5.58
N ARG A 119 13.45 -5.48 5.89
CA ARG A 119 12.81 -6.56 5.10
C ARG A 119 11.30 -6.45 5.15
N LEU A 120 10.74 -6.26 6.35
CA LEU A 120 9.30 -6.12 6.54
C LEU A 120 8.73 -4.89 5.82
N GLY A 121 9.44 -3.75 5.87
CA GLY A 121 9.02 -2.53 5.19
C GLY A 121 9.05 -2.67 3.67
N LYS A 122 10.08 -3.32 3.11
CA LYS A 122 10.17 -3.64 1.68
C LYS A 122 9.00 -4.51 1.22
N GLU A 123 8.73 -5.58 1.96
CA GLU A 123 7.62 -6.49 1.67
C GLU A 123 6.26 -5.77 1.76
N ALA A 124 6.04 -5.00 2.83
CA ALA A 124 4.83 -4.23 3.02
C ALA A 124 4.58 -3.23 1.87
N LEU A 125 5.61 -2.50 1.43
CA LEU A 125 5.48 -1.60 0.28
C LEU A 125 5.15 -2.35 -1.02
N SER A 126 5.79 -3.50 -1.26
CA SER A 126 5.46 -4.34 -2.42
C SER A 126 3.99 -4.75 -2.41
N ARG A 127 3.48 -5.13 -1.24
CA ARG A 127 2.08 -5.53 -1.04
C ARG A 127 1.10 -4.38 -1.24
N ILE A 128 1.42 -3.18 -0.74
CA ILE A 128 0.58 -1.97 -0.90
C ILE A 128 0.55 -1.51 -2.35
N ARG A 129 1.67 -1.62 -3.06
CA ARG A 129 1.83 -1.23 -4.47
C ARG A 129 1.28 -2.25 -5.45
N PHE A 130 0.96 -3.46 -5.01
CA PHE A 130 0.33 -4.46 -5.86
C PHE A 130 -0.98 -3.89 -6.45
N ALA A 131 -1.10 -3.94 -7.77
CA ALA A 131 -2.23 -3.36 -8.49
C ALA A 131 -3.45 -4.30 -8.52
N GLY A 132 -3.23 -5.59 -8.27
CA GLY A 132 -4.14 -6.66 -8.64
C GLY A 132 -3.61 -7.42 -9.86
N PHE A 133 -4.46 -8.27 -10.42
CA PHE A 133 -4.17 -9.03 -11.63
C PHE A 133 -5.40 -9.01 -12.55
N ASP A 134 -5.19 -9.23 -13.85
CA ASP A 134 -6.28 -9.37 -14.82
C ASP A 134 -7.24 -10.47 -14.40
N TYR A 135 -8.54 -10.17 -14.42
CA TYR A 135 -9.55 -11.06 -13.85
C TYR A 135 -10.81 -11.19 -14.69
N GLU A 136 -11.51 -12.30 -14.48
CA GLU A 136 -12.80 -12.65 -15.06
C GLU A 136 -13.88 -12.73 -13.97
N VAL A 137 -15.05 -12.16 -14.26
CA VAL A 137 -16.28 -12.32 -13.49
C VAL A 137 -17.45 -12.54 -14.47
N ASN A 138 -18.15 -13.66 -14.37
CA ASN A 138 -19.32 -13.98 -15.20
C ASN A 138 -19.12 -13.79 -16.72
N GLY A 139 -17.97 -14.20 -17.24
CA GLY A 139 -17.55 -14.07 -18.63
C GLY A 139 -17.06 -12.68 -19.04
N SER A 140 -17.10 -11.70 -18.13
CA SER A 140 -16.56 -10.36 -18.37
C SER A 140 -15.12 -10.28 -17.90
N PHE A 141 -14.24 -9.81 -18.77
CA PHE A 141 -12.81 -9.68 -18.51
C PHE A 141 -12.46 -8.23 -18.16
N THR A 142 -11.76 -8.05 -17.05
CA THR A 142 -11.21 -6.77 -16.62
C THR A 142 -9.69 -6.82 -16.68
N ARG A 143 -9.09 -5.86 -17.38
CA ARG A 143 -7.65 -5.64 -17.36
C ARG A 143 -7.29 -4.68 -16.24
N VAL A 144 -6.40 -5.10 -15.36
CA VAL A 144 -5.86 -4.25 -14.30
C VAL A 144 -4.72 -3.43 -14.91
N ALA A 145 -4.73 -2.13 -14.68
CA ALA A 145 -3.67 -1.25 -15.19
C ALA A 145 -2.31 -1.70 -14.63
N ALA A 146 -1.29 -1.69 -15.50
CA ALA A 146 0.07 -1.91 -15.08
C ALA A 146 0.44 -0.92 -13.95
N PRO A 147 1.25 -1.32 -12.95
CA PRO A 147 1.72 -0.40 -11.93
C PRO A 147 2.38 0.81 -12.60
N GLN A 148 1.92 2.01 -12.29
CA GLN A 148 2.60 3.21 -12.75
C GLN A 148 3.98 3.25 -12.10
N HIS A 149 5.03 3.43 -12.91
CA HIS A 149 6.37 3.65 -12.39
C HIS A 149 6.38 5.02 -11.72
N GLN A 150 6.35 5.04 -10.39
CA GLN A 150 6.39 6.27 -9.62
C GLN A 150 7.81 6.81 -9.63
N VAL A 151 8.04 7.90 -10.35
CA VAL A 151 9.28 8.68 -10.31
C VAL A 151 9.17 9.69 -9.18
N PHE A 152 10.25 9.84 -8.40
CA PHE A 152 10.36 10.86 -7.37
C PHE A 152 11.26 11.97 -7.88
N THR A 153 10.81 13.22 -7.82
CA THR A 153 11.63 14.38 -8.20
C THR A 153 12.15 15.08 -6.95
N VAL A 154 13.38 15.58 -7.05
CA VAL A 154 13.93 16.58 -6.15
C VAL A 154 14.48 17.69 -7.04
N PHE A 155 13.64 18.69 -7.30
CA PHE A 155 13.84 19.70 -8.33
C PHE A 155 14.04 19.05 -9.71
N GLU A 156 15.18 19.26 -10.36
CA GLU A 156 15.47 18.73 -11.70
C GLU A 156 16.02 17.29 -11.70
N GLN A 157 16.15 16.66 -10.53
CA GLN A 157 16.69 15.30 -10.40
C GLN A 157 15.58 14.28 -10.19
N GLU A 158 15.60 13.22 -10.99
CA GLU A 158 14.67 12.09 -10.92
C GLU A 158 15.28 10.89 -10.21
N PHE A 159 14.47 10.20 -9.41
CA PHE A 159 14.85 9.01 -8.65
C PHE A 159 13.80 7.91 -8.82
N GLU A 160 14.25 6.66 -8.86
CA GLU A 160 13.36 5.48 -8.98
C GLU A 160 12.74 5.09 -7.63
N SER A 161 13.23 5.66 -6.53
CA SER A 161 12.72 5.36 -5.19
C SER A 161 12.69 6.57 -4.26
N PHE A 162 11.64 6.61 -3.43
CA PHE A 162 11.50 7.57 -2.34
C PHE A 162 12.73 7.61 -1.44
N ARG A 163 13.35 6.45 -1.18
CA ARG A 163 14.54 6.34 -0.31
C ARG A 163 15.74 7.06 -0.91
N GLU A 164 16.00 6.91 -2.20
CA GLU A 164 17.09 7.59 -2.89
C GLU A 164 16.84 9.09 -2.95
N ALA A 165 15.63 9.51 -3.33
CA ALA A 165 15.23 10.91 -3.32
C ALA A 165 15.38 11.55 -1.93
N LEU A 166 14.93 10.85 -0.88
CA LEU A 166 15.04 11.30 0.50
C LEU A 166 16.50 11.41 0.95
N ALA A 167 17.35 10.45 0.60
CA ALA A 167 18.77 10.48 0.93
C ALA A 167 19.48 11.62 0.22
N PHE A 168 19.23 11.80 -1.08
CA PHE A 168 19.76 12.91 -1.87
C PHE A 168 19.34 14.26 -1.27
N ALA A 169 18.04 14.48 -1.09
CA ALA A 169 17.50 15.73 -0.59
C ALA A 169 17.97 16.03 0.85
N SER A 170 18.04 15.02 1.71
CA SER A 170 18.55 15.17 3.08
C SER A 170 20.01 15.66 3.09
N ASN A 171 20.85 15.11 2.21
CA ASN A 171 22.25 15.49 2.10
C ASN A 171 22.44 16.84 1.40
N ALA A 172 21.75 17.08 0.29
CA ALA A 172 21.90 18.30 -0.50
C ALA A 172 21.44 19.55 0.25
N TYR A 173 20.34 19.44 1.01
CA TYR A 173 19.72 20.58 1.71
C TYR A 173 19.95 20.55 3.22
N GLN A 174 20.76 19.61 3.72
CA GLN A 174 21.14 19.50 5.14
C GLN A 174 19.93 19.37 6.10
N ILE A 175 18.84 18.78 5.62
CA ILE A 175 17.62 18.51 6.40
C ILE A 175 17.66 17.07 6.87
N LYS A 176 17.47 16.80 8.17
CA LYS A 176 17.41 15.42 8.69
C LYS A 176 16.32 14.62 7.96
N LYS A 177 16.63 13.41 7.48
CA LYS A 177 15.69 12.49 6.80
C LYS A 177 14.34 12.38 7.50
N SER A 178 14.33 12.28 8.84
CA SER A 178 13.10 12.19 9.64
C SER A 178 12.21 13.43 9.58
N ARG A 179 12.81 14.63 9.53
CA ARG A 179 12.09 15.89 9.38
C ARG A 179 11.62 16.08 7.95
N LEU A 180 12.49 15.80 6.98
CA LEU A 180 12.19 15.93 5.56
C LEU A 180 11.07 14.98 5.12
N SER A 181 11.12 13.71 5.54
CA SER A 181 10.06 12.74 5.25
C SER A 181 8.71 13.16 5.85
N LYS A 182 8.71 13.80 7.02
CA LYS A 182 7.48 14.33 7.61
C LYS A 182 6.93 15.48 6.76
N LEU A 183 7.77 16.44 6.40
CA LEU A 183 7.39 17.58 5.56
C LEU A 183 6.89 17.13 4.18
N TYR A 184 7.52 16.14 3.58
CA TYR A 184 7.07 15.55 2.32
C TYR A 184 5.59 15.14 2.35
N PHE A 185 5.16 14.40 3.38
CA PHE A 185 3.75 13.99 3.52
C PHE A 185 2.82 15.14 3.95
N GLU A 186 3.35 16.20 4.58
CA GLU A 186 2.59 17.41 4.93
C GLU A 186 2.39 18.35 3.73
N HIS A 187 3.22 18.25 2.69
CA HIS A 187 3.28 19.15 1.55
C HIS A 187 3.07 18.42 0.22
N ASP A 188 1.92 17.74 0.09
CA ASP A 188 1.44 17.10 -1.14
C ASP A 188 2.40 16.08 -1.77
N GLU A 189 3.21 15.39 -0.96
CA GLU A 189 4.16 14.39 -1.45
C GLU A 189 5.17 14.97 -2.47
N SER A 190 5.58 16.24 -2.27
CA SER A 190 6.61 16.93 -3.05
C SER A 190 7.83 17.25 -2.18
N PHE A 191 9.02 16.87 -2.67
CA PHE A 191 10.27 17.23 -1.99
C PHE A 191 10.56 18.72 -2.11
N GLU A 192 10.26 19.34 -3.24
CA GLU A 192 10.46 20.76 -3.51
C GLU A 192 9.68 21.60 -2.49
N LYS A 193 8.37 21.37 -2.38
CA LYS A 193 7.52 22.08 -1.41
C LYS A 193 7.98 21.85 0.03
N ALA A 194 8.40 20.63 0.36
CA ALA A 194 8.89 20.28 1.70
C ALA A 194 10.20 21.02 2.05
N ILE A 195 11.11 21.17 1.08
CA ILE A 195 12.38 21.88 1.25
C ILE A 195 12.15 23.38 1.36
N GLU A 196 11.32 23.95 0.48
CA GLU A 196 10.94 25.37 0.51
C GLU A 196 10.30 25.74 1.85
N ALA A 197 9.30 24.97 2.29
CA ALA A 197 8.64 25.19 3.59
C ALA A 197 9.60 25.08 4.78
N PHE A 198 10.63 24.22 4.70
CA PHE A 198 11.63 24.12 5.75
C PHE A 198 12.50 25.38 5.85
N HIS A 199 12.95 25.92 4.72
CA HIS A 199 13.78 27.12 4.70
C HIS A 199 12.99 28.37 5.10
N GLU A 200 11.74 28.51 4.65
CA GLU A 200 10.85 29.60 5.10
C GLU A 200 10.70 29.62 6.64
N LEU A 201 10.55 28.44 7.25
CA LEU A 201 10.48 28.31 8.71
C LEU A 201 11.79 28.69 9.40
N ILE A 202 12.95 28.47 8.79
CA ILE A 202 14.23 28.91 9.35
C ILE A 202 14.34 30.43 9.24
N ASP A 203 14.05 30.98 8.07
CA ASP A 203 14.16 32.41 7.80
C ASP A 203 13.27 33.26 8.72
N LEU A 204 12.06 32.78 9.04
CA LEU A 204 11.13 33.43 9.98
C LEU A 204 11.61 33.40 11.45
N ASN A 205 12.56 32.52 11.80
CA ASN A 205 13.09 32.34 13.14
C ASN A 205 14.48 32.99 13.34
N THR A 206 15.01 33.66 12.31
CA THR A 206 16.25 34.44 12.31
C THR A 206 15.97 35.94 12.26
#